data_AF-A0A651I4Z2-F1
#
_entry.id   AF-A0A651I4Z2-F1
#
_cell.length_a   1.000
_cell.length_b   1.000
_cell.length_c   1.000
_cell.angle_alpha   90.00
_cell.angle_beta   90.00
_cell.angle_gamma   90.00
#
_symmetry.space_group_name_H-M   'P 1'
#
loop_
_entity.id
_entity.type
_entity.pdbx_description
1 polymer ?
#
loop_
_entity_poly.entity_id
_entity_poly.type
_entity_poly.pdbx_seq_one_letter_code
_entity_poly.pdbx_strand_id
1 'polypeptide(L)'
;MRRGLCGLVLLMACGLACGAHGADGVAPAPIDVATGVGDGVERLFIEAPGAAASMATREDGLDGFLLYARVIARAEAGVLRAALGEGVVMEPVAGSPGYWLVEAESVADAVSLAFALQATPGVGEAHVDIERPTALRSVPNDPLFPSQWHLRNTQVIGADANILGAWGMGYTGQGVIVGVIDGGIMQTGHPDLAANFVPAASITSGTFVGSHATNVAGVVGAVGDNGIGVTGAAYNAGLGVMAFGSASQNATA
;
A
#
# COMPACT_ATOMS: atom_id res chain seq x y z
N MET A 1 -3.40 62.22 -24.02
CA MET A 1 -2.65 61.81 -25.24
C MET A 1 -1.98 60.47 -24.96
N ARG A 2 -2.07 59.52 -25.91
CA ARG A 2 -1.47 58.13 -25.95
C ARG A 2 -2.05 57.15 -24.90
N ARG A 3 -2.81 56.08 -25.18
CA ARG A 3 -2.85 54.94 -26.16
C ARG A 3 -1.69 53.91 -26.06
N GLY A 4 -2.08 52.64 -25.82
CA GLY A 4 -1.35 51.37 -26.04
C GLY A 4 -1.35 50.46 -24.79
N LEU A 5 -2.19 49.44 -24.53
CA LEU A 5 -2.60 48.17 -25.20
C LEU A 5 -1.55 47.03 -25.23
N CYS A 6 -2.00 45.85 -24.79
CA CYS A 6 -1.45 44.46 -24.84
C CYS A 6 -0.37 44.06 -23.79
N GLY A 7 -0.44 42.91 -23.10
CA GLY A 7 -1.20 41.68 -23.38
C GLY A 7 -1.63 40.89 -22.13
N LEU A 8 -2.75 40.21 -22.30
CA LEU A 8 -3.38 39.23 -21.42
C LEU A 8 -3.03 37.85 -21.99
N VAL A 9 -2.35 36.97 -21.23
CA VAL A 9 -2.55 35.52 -21.30
C VAL A 9 -2.46 34.92 -19.90
N LEU A 10 -3.55 34.24 -19.60
CA LEU A 10 -3.92 33.45 -18.44
C LEU A 10 -3.09 32.16 -18.35
N LEU A 11 -2.60 31.78 -17.17
CA LEU A 11 -2.59 30.36 -16.79
C LEU A 11 -2.85 30.23 -15.28
N MET A 12 -4.06 29.73 -15.00
CA MET A 12 -4.43 29.08 -13.76
C MET A 12 -3.47 27.92 -13.47
N ALA A 13 -3.03 27.83 -12.22
CA ALA A 13 -2.91 26.55 -11.53
C ALA A 13 -3.46 26.75 -10.10
N CYS A 14 -4.78 26.63 -10.01
CA CYS A 14 -5.52 26.33 -8.79
C CYS A 14 -5.44 24.81 -8.59
N GLY A 15 -5.21 24.33 -7.37
CA GLY A 15 -5.22 22.89 -7.10
C GLY A 15 -4.78 22.46 -5.71
N LEU A 16 -5.38 23.05 -4.68
CA LEU A 16 -5.63 22.48 -3.34
C LEU A 16 -4.42 21.86 -2.58
N ALA A 17 -3.71 22.70 -1.84
CA ALA A 17 -3.36 22.34 -0.46
C ALA A 17 -4.61 22.66 0.39
N CYS A 18 -5.41 21.64 0.70
CA CYS A 18 -6.53 21.82 1.63
C CYS A 18 -5.95 21.83 3.05
N GLY A 19 -5.68 23.04 3.56
CA GLY A 19 -5.38 23.22 4.97
C GLY A 19 -6.64 23.08 5.81
N ALA A 20 -6.66 22.11 6.70
CA ALA A 20 -7.54 22.14 7.88
C ALA A 20 -6.83 22.97 8.96
N HIS A 21 -6.88 24.30 8.83
CA HIS A 21 -6.65 25.15 9.99
C HIS A 21 -7.96 25.19 10.77
N GLY A 22 -7.93 24.69 12.00
CA GLY A 22 -9.00 24.93 12.98
C GLY A 22 -9.26 26.43 13.10
N ALA A 23 -10.49 26.79 13.49
CA ALA A 23 -11.05 28.15 13.49
C ALA A 23 -10.23 29.24 14.23
N ASP A 24 -9.14 28.87 14.92
CA ASP A 24 -8.33 29.73 15.77
C ASP A 24 -6.88 29.94 15.26
N GLY A 25 -6.51 29.42 14.08
CA GLY A 25 -5.19 29.67 13.48
C GLY A 25 -3.99 29.05 14.23
N VAL A 26 -4.24 28.19 15.22
CA VAL A 26 -3.24 27.38 15.91
C VAL A 26 -3.14 26.04 15.17
N ALA A 27 -1.94 25.65 14.74
CA ALA A 27 -1.72 24.31 14.20
C ALA A 27 -2.07 23.28 15.29
N PRO A 28 -2.86 22.22 14.98
CA PRO A 28 -3.25 21.24 15.97
C PRO A 28 -2.00 20.65 16.64
N ALA A 29 -2.00 20.55 17.97
CA ALA A 29 -0.93 19.87 18.69
C ALA A 29 -0.99 18.36 18.39
N PRO A 30 0.15 17.66 18.27
CA PRO A 30 0.13 16.24 18.04
C PRO A 30 -0.42 15.50 19.27
N ILE A 31 -1.18 14.45 19.01
CA ILE A 31 -1.87 13.63 20.01
C ILE A 31 -1.24 12.24 19.96
N ASP A 32 -0.94 11.68 21.13
CA ASP A 32 -0.50 10.28 21.24
C ASP A 32 -1.71 9.38 21.00
N VAL A 33 -1.61 8.42 20.08
CA VAL A 33 -2.70 7.52 19.68
C VAL A 33 -2.28 6.08 19.88
N ALA A 34 -3.10 5.30 20.57
CA ALA A 34 -2.90 3.87 20.71
C ALA A 34 -3.27 3.12 19.42
N THR A 35 -2.32 2.98 18.50
CA THR A 35 -2.54 2.41 17.15
C THR A 35 -2.48 0.89 17.09
N GLY A 36 -1.90 0.22 18.10
CA GLY A 36 -1.67 -1.24 18.04
C GLY A 36 -0.62 -1.65 17.00
N VAL A 37 0.12 -0.69 16.42
CA VAL A 37 1.20 -0.87 15.46
C VAL A 37 2.55 -0.66 16.17
N GLY A 38 3.51 -1.55 15.97
CA GLY A 38 4.87 -1.39 16.51
C GLY A 38 4.88 -1.34 18.04
N ASP A 39 5.40 -0.26 18.61
CA ASP A 39 5.45 -0.02 20.07
C ASP A 39 4.05 0.28 20.69
N GLY A 40 3.01 0.37 19.86
CA GLY A 40 1.61 0.43 20.29
C GLY A 40 1.05 1.83 20.55
N VAL A 41 1.91 2.87 20.56
CA VAL A 41 1.52 4.28 20.67
C VAL A 41 2.28 5.12 19.64
N GLU A 42 1.57 6.00 18.94
CA GLU A 42 2.15 6.84 17.89
C GLU A 42 1.66 8.28 17.99
N ARG A 43 2.57 9.23 17.79
CA ARG A 43 2.27 10.65 17.91
C ARG A 43 1.83 11.21 16.56
N LEU A 44 0.57 11.64 16.47
CA LEU A 44 -0.10 11.98 15.21
C LEU A 44 -0.78 13.35 15.27
N PHE A 45 -0.82 14.05 14.13
CA PHE A 45 -1.61 15.25 13.92
C PHE A 45 -2.95 14.88 13.31
N ILE A 46 -4.04 15.06 14.06
CA ILE A 46 -5.40 14.71 13.61
C ILE A 46 -6.06 15.95 13.00
N GLU A 47 -6.47 15.88 11.73
CA GLU A 47 -7.02 17.03 11.00
C GLU A 47 -8.37 17.52 11.57
N ALA A 48 -9.26 16.59 11.90
CA ALA A 48 -10.62 16.84 12.37
C ALA A 48 -10.96 15.94 13.57
N PRO A 49 -10.37 16.18 14.77
CA PRO A 49 -10.53 15.30 15.93
C PRO A 49 -11.98 15.14 16.41
N GLY A 50 -12.85 16.13 16.15
CA GLY A 50 -14.27 16.08 16.49
C GLY A 50 -15.16 15.35 15.47
N ALA A 51 -14.59 14.79 14.40
CA ALA A 51 -15.33 14.05 13.38
C ALA A 51 -15.45 12.56 13.72
N ALA A 52 -16.40 11.88 13.05
CA ALA A 52 -16.55 10.42 13.14
C ALA A 52 -15.42 9.64 12.46
N ALA A 53 -14.71 10.28 11.53
CA ALA A 53 -13.46 9.79 10.94
C ALA A 53 -12.57 10.98 10.57
N SER A 54 -11.25 10.83 10.72
CA SER A 54 -10.29 11.89 10.40
C SER A 54 -8.99 11.30 9.91
N MET A 55 -8.39 11.96 8.91
CA MET A 55 -7.01 11.70 8.57
C MET A 55 -6.11 12.17 9.71
N ALA A 56 -5.03 11.41 9.91
CA ALA A 56 -3.98 11.73 10.84
C ALA A 56 -2.62 11.60 10.14
N THR A 57 -1.74 12.59 10.30
CA THR A 57 -0.39 12.61 9.73
C THR A 57 0.66 12.43 10.80
N ARG A 58 1.83 11.89 10.45
CA ARG A 58 2.96 11.71 11.36
C ARG A 58 3.76 13.01 11.51
N GLU A 59 4.59 13.10 12.56
CA GLU A 59 5.47 14.27 12.78
C GLU A 59 6.50 14.48 11.66
N ASP A 60 6.89 13.41 10.96
CA ASP A 60 7.80 13.46 9.82
C ASP A 60 7.12 13.92 8.51
N GLY A 61 5.82 14.24 8.57
CA GLY A 61 5.03 14.70 7.42
C GLY A 61 4.58 13.59 6.48
N LEU A 62 4.79 12.32 6.84
CA LEU A 62 4.25 11.18 6.08
C LEU A 62 2.77 10.94 6.40
N ASP A 63 2.07 10.32 5.44
CA ASP A 63 0.71 9.82 5.62
C ASP A 63 0.67 8.89 6.85
N GLY A 64 -0.24 9.18 7.78
CA GLY A 64 -0.44 8.37 8.99
C GLY A 64 -1.62 7.42 8.80
N PHE A 65 -2.71 7.65 9.51
CA PHE A 65 -3.86 6.75 9.56
C PHE A 65 -5.16 7.51 9.27
N LEU A 66 -6.11 6.86 8.64
CA LEU A 66 -7.52 7.22 8.76
C LEU A 66 -8.02 6.64 10.09
N LEU A 67 -8.30 7.51 11.04
CA LEU A 67 -8.82 7.14 12.35
C LEU A 67 -10.35 7.17 12.30
N TYR A 68 -11.00 6.21 12.95
CA TYR A 68 -12.44 6.18 13.15
C TYR A 68 -12.78 6.47 14.61
N ALA A 69 -13.99 7.00 14.86
CA ALA A 69 -14.55 7.22 16.20
C ALA A 69 -14.99 5.89 16.84
N ARG A 70 -14.10 4.90 16.85
CA ARG A 70 -14.34 3.54 17.35
C ARG A 70 -13.08 3.00 18.02
N VAL A 71 -13.27 2.10 18.98
CA VAL A 71 -12.19 1.39 19.68
C VAL A 71 -12.37 -0.11 19.52
N ILE A 72 -11.29 -0.80 19.14
CA ILE A 72 -11.22 -2.26 19.14
C ILE A 72 -10.61 -2.68 20.48
N ALA A 73 -11.35 -3.42 21.30
CA ALA A 73 -10.90 -3.87 22.62
C ALA A 73 -11.03 -5.39 22.80
N ARG A 74 -10.01 -6.03 23.37
CA ARG A 74 -10.06 -7.44 23.80
C ARG A 74 -10.40 -7.53 25.28
N ALA A 75 -11.60 -8.02 25.58
CA ALA A 75 -12.08 -8.23 26.95
C ALA A 75 -13.32 -9.13 26.99
N GLU A 76 -13.67 -9.62 28.18
CA GLU A 76 -15.00 -10.16 28.41
C GLU A 76 -16.06 -9.05 28.32
N ALA A 77 -17.23 -9.33 27.74
CA ALA A 77 -18.30 -8.35 27.56
C ALA A 77 -18.71 -7.66 28.87
N GLY A 78 -18.73 -8.40 29.98
CA GLY A 78 -19.08 -7.89 31.29
C GLY A 78 -18.05 -6.87 31.82
N VAL A 79 -16.77 -7.02 31.48
CA VAL A 79 -15.71 -6.07 31.84
C VAL A 79 -15.94 -4.74 31.11
N LEU A 80 -16.22 -4.78 29.80
CA LEU A 80 -16.50 -3.57 29.02
C LEU A 80 -17.76 -2.86 29.49
N ARG A 81 -18.85 -3.60 29.78
CA ARG A 81 -20.08 -3.01 30.31
C ARG A 81 -19.90 -2.42 31.72
N ALA A 82 -19.09 -3.05 32.56
CA ALA A 82 -18.75 -2.50 33.87
C ALA A 82 -17.94 -1.20 33.75
N ALA A 83 -17.02 -1.13 32.77
CA ALA A 83 -16.17 0.04 32.55
C ALA A 83 -16.88 1.21 31.86
N LEU A 84 -17.78 0.91 30.91
CA LEU A 84 -18.39 1.91 30.01
C LEU A 84 -19.88 2.16 30.31
N GLY A 85 -20.49 1.33 31.14
CA GLY A 85 -21.93 1.32 31.41
C GLY A 85 -22.71 0.38 30.50
N GLU A 86 -23.86 -0.08 30.99
CA GLU A 86 -24.74 -1.03 30.29
C GLU A 86 -25.33 -0.49 28.97
N GLY A 87 -25.34 0.83 28.79
CA GLY A 87 -25.87 1.50 27.59
C GLY A 87 -24.87 1.65 26.44
N VAL A 88 -23.62 1.18 26.60
CA VAL A 88 -22.60 1.33 25.57
C VAL A 88 -22.97 0.54 24.30
N VAL A 89 -22.79 1.17 23.15
CA VAL A 89 -22.91 0.49 21.85
C VAL A 89 -21.59 -0.23 21.59
N MET A 90 -21.63 -1.57 21.68
CA MET A 90 -20.50 -2.42 21.32
C MET A 90 -20.95 -3.66 20.57
N GLU A 91 -20.16 -4.07 19.58
CA GLU A 91 -20.42 -5.25 18.75
C GLU A 91 -19.23 -6.22 18.76
N PRO A 92 -19.48 -7.54 18.73
CA PRO A 92 -18.40 -8.52 18.66
C PRO A 92 -17.75 -8.49 17.26
N VAL A 93 -16.42 -8.57 17.22
CA VAL A 93 -15.68 -8.61 15.94
C VAL A 93 -15.78 -10.01 15.33
N ALA A 94 -16.35 -10.09 14.12
CA ALA A 94 -16.54 -11.36 13.42
C ALA A 94 -15.19 -12.05 13.16
N GLY A 95 -15.08 -13.33 13.55
CA GLY A 95 -13.85 -14.11 13.39
C GLY A 95 -12.78 -13.88 14.45
N SER A 96 -13.01 -12.98 15.42
CA SER A 96 -12.07 -12.67 16.50
C SER A 96 -12.74 -12.75 17.88
N PRO A 97 -12.88 -13.96 18.46
CA PRO A 97 -13.50 -14.13 19.77
C PRO A 97 -12.83 -13.29 20.86
N GLY A 98 -13.64 -12.63 21.69
CA GLY A 98 -13.17 -11.75 22.77
C GLY A 98 -12.83 -10.33 22.36
N TYR A 99 -12.91 -10.00 21.06
CA TYR A 99 -12.76 -8.63 20.56
C TYR A 99 -14.12 -7.97 20.36
N TRP A 100 -14.17 -6.68 20.69
CA TRP A 100 -15.34 -5.83 20.60
C TRP A 100 -14.98 -4.53 19.90
N LEU A 101 -15.84 -4.08 19.00
CA LEU A 101 -15.86 -2.72 18.48
C LEU A 101 -16.78 -1.89 19.37
N VAL A 102 -16.25 -0.80 19.92
CA VAL A 102 -16.96 0.13 20.80
C VAL A 102 -17.05 1.48 20.09
N GLU A 103 -18.26 1.98 19.92
CA GLU A 103 -18.50 3.29 19.29
C GLU A 103 -18.17 4.44 20.24
N ALA A 104 -17.61 5.53 19.69
CA ALA A 104 -17.33 6.78 20.39
C ALA A 104 -17.97 7.97 19.64
N GLU A 105 -18.11 9.11 20.29
CA GLU A 105 -18.74 10.29 19.68
C GLU A 105 -17.84 10.96 18.63
N SER A 106 -16.51 10.88 18.80
CA SER A 106 -15.52 11.45 17.90
C SER A 106 -14.21 10.67 17.91
N VAL A 107 -13.33 10.96 16.94
CA VAL A 107 -11.97 10.40 16.91
C VAL A 107 -11.20 10.75 18.20
N ALA A 108 -11.34 11.97 18.73
CA ALA A 108 -10.71 12.36 19.99
C ALA A 108 -11.23 11.56 21.20
N ASP A 109 -12.54 11.29 21.23
CA ASP A 109 -13.14 10.45 22.27
C ASP A 109 -12.67 9.01 22.16
N ALA A 110 -12.56 8.48 20.94
CA ALA A 110 -12.01 7.14 20.70
C ALA A 110 -10.56 7.01 21.17
N VAL A 111 -9.72 8.03 20.91
CA VAL A 111 -8.32 8.06 21.39
C VAL A 111 -8.27 8.03 22.91
N SER A 112 -9.06 8.88 23.57
CA SER A 112 -9.12 8.94 25.03
C SER A 112 -9.66 7.66 25.64
N LEU A 113 -10.70 7.09 25.01
CA LEU A 113 -11.33 5.84 25.41
C LEU A 113 -10.37 4.65 25.29
N ALA A 114 -9.56 4.57 24.23
CA ALA A 114 -8.59 3.51 24.06
C ALA A 114 -7.59 3.46 25.23
N PHE A 115 -7.04 4.61 25.64
CA PHE A 115 -6.15 4.67 26.80
C PHE A 115 -6.86 4.33 28.12
N ALA A 116 -8.10 4.81 28.31
CA ALA A 116 -8.88 4.48 29.50
C ALA A 116 -9.15 2.97 29.61
N LEU A 117 -9.49 2.32 28.49
CA LEU A 117 -9.70 0.88 28.43
C LEU A 117 -8.40 0.10 28.64
N GLN A 118 -7.26 0.54 28.09
CA GLN A 118 -5.96 -0.08 28.37
C GLN A 118 -5.60 -0.07 29.86
N ALA A 119 -6.01 0.97 30.60
CA ALA A 119 -5.80 1.07 32.04
C ALA A 119 -6.81 0.26 32.88
N THR A 120 -7.83 -0.35 32.25
CA THR A 120 -8.91 -1.04 32.95
C THR A 120 -8.56 -2.50 33.24
N PRO A 121 -8.62 -2.97 34.50
CA PRO A 121 -8.38 -4.37 34.84
C PRO A 121 -9.32 -5.32 34.08
N GLY A 122 -8.77 -6.33 33.43
CA GLY A 122 -9.53 -7.31 32.64
C GLY A 122 -9.67 -6.94 31.16
N VAL A 123 -9.23 -5.75 30.75
CA VAL A 123 -9.01 -5.43 29.33
C VAL A 123 -7.59 -5.85 28.96
N GLY A 124 -7.48 -6.72 27.96
CA GLY A 124 -6.19 -7.24 27.50
C GLY A 124 -5.47 -6.29 26.55
N GLU A 125 -6.21 -5.62 25.68
CA GLU A 125 -5.73 -4.57 24.78
C GLU A 125 -6.91 -3.72 24.30
N ALA A 126 -6.65 -2.46 23.97
CA ALA A 126 -7.64 -1.56 23.40
C ALA A 126 -6.93 -0.54 22.49
N HIS A 127 -7.39 -0.41 21.25
CA HIS A 127 -6.77 0.45 20.23
C HIS A 127 -7.84 1.22 19.49
N VAL A 128 -7.50 2.43 19.05
CA VAL A 128 -8.39 3.16 18.13
C VAL A 128 -8.53 2.33 16.86
N ASP A 129 -9.73 2.27 16.30
CA ASP A 129 -9.94 1.66 15.00
C ASP A 129 -9.28 2.54 13.93
N ILE A 130 -8.28 1.98 13.27
CA ILE A 130 -7.46 2.68 12.31
C ILE A 130 -7.46 1.91 10.99
N GLU A 131 -7.55 2.67 9.91
CA GLU A 131 -7.22 2.21 8.58
C GLU A 131 -5.93 2.90 8.16
N ARG A 132 -4.96 2.13 7.67
CA ARG A 132 -3.82 2.72 6.98
C ARG A 132 -4.29 3.15 5.60
N PRO A 133 -4.30 4.45 5.27
CA PRO A 133 -4.55 4.92 3.91
C PRO A 133 -3.50 4.24 3.06
N THR A 134 -3.94 3.24 2.31
CA THR A 134 -3.08 2.57 1.37
C THR A 134 -2.95 3.56 0.23
N ALA A 135 -1.87 4.34 0.21
CA ALA A 135 -1.58 5.22 -0.91
C ALA A 135 -1.67 4.37 -2.18
N LEU A 136 -2.58 4.73 -3.08
CA LEU A 136 -2.76 4.04 -4.36
C LEU A 136 -1.50 4.26 -5.22
N ARG A 137 -0.41 3.53 -4.96
CA ARG A 137 0.58 3.23 -5.99
C ARG A 137 0.06 2.01 -6.74
N SER A 138 -0.90 2.20 -7.64
CA SER A 138 -1.63 1.05 -8.19
C SER A 138 -1.70 0.99 -9.70
N VAL A 139 -1.09 1.93 -10.42
CA VAL A 139 -0.96 1.81 -11.88
C VAL A 139 0.43 2.26 -12.30
N PRO A 140 1.27 1.32 -12.76
CA PRO A 140 2.58 1.65 -13.27
C PRO A 140 2.52 2.67 -14.41
N ASN A 141 3.52 3.56 -14.48
CA ASN A 141 3.59 4.59 -15.53
C ASN A 141 4.06 4.07 -16.91
N ASP A 142 4.26 2.75 -17.03
CA ASP A 142 4.85 2.10 -18.19
C ASP A 142 3.90 2.15 -19.42
N PRO A 143 4.35 2.61 -20.61
CA PRO A 143 3.48 2.90 -21.74
C PRO A 143 2.63 1.73 -22.25
N LEU A 144 3.11 0.49 -22.08
CA LEU A 144 2.40 -0.71 -22.52
C LEU A 144 1.61 -1.39 -21.40
N PHE A 145 1.67 -0.90 -20.16
CA PHE A 145 0.87 -1.44 -19.04
C PHE A 145 -0.64 -1.49 -19.34
N PRO A 146 -1.26 -0.48 -20.00
CA PRO A 146 -2.68 -0.57 -20.38
C PRO A 146 -3.02 -1.75 -21.32
N SER A 147 -2.02 -2.33 -22.00
CA SER A 147 -2.19 -3.51 -22.85
C SER A 147 -1.97 -4.84 -22.10
N GLN A 148 -1.51 -4.80 -20.85
CA GLN A 148 -1.26 -5.99 -20.02
C GLN A 148 -2.53 -6.44 -19.30
N TRP A 149 -3.50 -6.93 -20.07
CA TRP A 149 -4.78 -7.44 -19.58
C TRP A 149 -4.63 -8.48 -18.47
N HIS A 150 -3.54 -9.26 -18.47
CA HIS A 150 -3.27 -10.30 -17.48
C HIS A 150 -2.96 -9.74 -16.08
N LEU A 151 -2.52 -8.48 -15.97
CA LEU A 151 -2.30 -7.80 -14.69
C LEU A 151 -3.51 -6.95 -14.29
N ARG A 152 -4.14 -6.29 -15.28
CA ARG A 152 -5.34 -5.49 -15.08
C ARG A 152 -6.23 -5.57 -16.31
N ASN A 153 -7.36 -6.24 -16.19
CA ASN A 153 -8.32 -6.38 -17.28
C ASN A 153 -9.48 -5.38 -17.13
N THR A 154 -9.46 -4.33 -17.94
CA THR A 154 -10.54 -3.33 -17.97
C THR A 154 -11.70 -3.71 -18.89
N GLN A 155 -11.55 -4.74 -19.71
CA GLN A 155 -12.57 -5.19 -20.68
C GLN A 155 -13.41 -6.34 -20.13
N VAL A 156 -12.78 -7.30 -19.45
CA VAL A 156 -13.43 -8.45 -18.81
C VAL A 156 -13.06 -8.45 -17.33
N ILE A 157 -13.94 -7.88 -16.51
CA ILE A 157 -13.73 -7.73 -15.07
C ILE A 157 -13.52 -9.10 -14.41
N GLY A 158 -12.47 -9.22 -13.60
CA GLY A 158 -12.12 -10.46 -12.89
C GLY A 158 -11.34 -11.49 -13.72
N ALA A 159 -11.06 -11.21 -15.00
CA ALA A 159 -10.20 -12.04 -15.84
C ALA A 159 -8.77 -11.47 -15.92
N ASP A 160 -8.16 -11.27 -14.75
CA ASP A 160 -6.77 -10.88 -14.54
C ASP A 160 -6.20 -11.55 -13.27
N ALA A 161 -4.93 -11.30 -12.97
CA ALA A 161 -4.26 -11.85 -11.80
C ALA A 161 -4.66 -11.19 -10.46
N ASN A 162 -5.58 -10.20 -10.46
CA ASN A 162 -5.95 -9.39 -9.31
C ASN A 162 -4.73 -8.80 -8.56
N ILE A 163 -3.71 -8.38 -9.32
CA ILE A 163 -2.40 -8.03 -8.75
C ILE A 163 -2.36 -6.64 -8.10
N LEU A 164 -3.27 -5.75 -8.50
CA LEU A 164 -3.29 -4.37 -8.02
C LEU A 164 -3.49 -4.27 -6.50
N GLY A 165 -4.22 -5.21 -5.90
CA GLY A 165 -4.36 -5.27 -4.45
C GLY A 165 -3.03 -5.55 -3.74
N ALA A 166 -2.22 -6.46 -4.28
CA ALA A 166 -0.89 -6.76 -3.75
C ALA A 166 0.07 -5.57 -3.89
N TRP A 167 0.07 -4.92 -5.05
CA TRP A 167 0.86 -3.71 -5.29
C TRP A 167 0.42 -2.54 -4.40
N GLY A 168 -0.89 -2.36 -4.20
CA GLY A 168 -1.44 -1.40 -3.26
C GLY A 168 -0.89 -1.61 -1.85
N MET A 169 -0.80 -2.87 -1.40
CA MET A 169 -0.18 -3.22 -0.11
C MET A 169 1.36 -3.11 -0.07
N GLY A 170 2.00 -2.67 -1.16
CA GLY A 170 3.45 -2.51 -1.26
C GLY A 170 4.21 -3.80 -1.64
N TYR A 171 3.51 -4.90 -1.92
CA TYR A 171 4.14 -6.16 -2.33
C TYR A 171 4.49 -6.15 -3.81
N THR A 172 5.75 -5.84 -4.11
CA THR A 172 6.24 -5.63 -5.49
C THR A 172 7.34 -6.62 -5.88
N GLY A 173 7.64 -7.59 -5.02
CA GLY A 173 8.75 -8.53 -5.20
C GLY A 173 10.09 -8.07 -4.61
N GLN A 174 10.15 -6.88 -4.01
CA GLN A 174 11.36 -6.37 -3.36
C GLN A 174 11.96 -7.39 -2.38
N GLY A 175 13.26 -7.67 -2.54
CA GLY A 175 14.00 -8.63 -1.70
C GLY A 175 13.83 -10.10 -2.10
N VAL A 176 13.01 -10.41 -3.10
CA VAL A 176 12.88 -11.75 -3.69
C VAL A 176 13.77 -11.85 -4.93
N ILE A 177 14.42 -13.00 -5.13
CA ILE A 177 15.14 -13.32 -6.37
C ILE A 177 14.42 -14.49 -7.05
N VAL A 178 14.03 -14.30 -8.31
CA VAL A 178 13.37 -15.32 -9.14
C VAL A 178 14.34 -15.84 -10.18
N GLY A 179 14.57 -17.16 -10.16
CA GLY A 179 15.36 -17.84 -11.18
C GLY A 179 14.50 -18.17 -12.39
N VAL A 180 14.83 -17.61 -13.56
CA VAL A 180 14.18 -17.95 -14.83
C VAL A 180 14.93 -19.12 -15.46
N ILE A 181 14.28 -20.29 -15.47
CA ILE A 181 14.79 -21.51 -16.10
C ILE A 181 14.17 -21.63 -17.50
N ASP A 182 14.98 -21.51 -18.54
CA ASP A 182 14.54 -21.49 -19.93
C ASP A 182 15.56 -22.17 -20.87
N GLY A 183 15.18 -22.41 -22.12
CA GLY A 183 16.05 -22.97 -23.16
C GLY A 183 17.03 -21.94 -23.74
N GLY A 184 16.91 -20.67 -23.37
CA GLY A 184 17.86 -19.60 -23.65
C GLY A 184 18.09 -18.69 -22.45
N ILE A 185 18.95 -17.68 -22.60
CA ILE A 185 19.18 -16.64 -21.60
C ILE A 185 18.35 -15.39 -21.95
N MET A 186 17.80 -14.72 -20.93
CA MET A 186 17.15 -13.42 -21.14
C MET A 186 18.16 -12.36 -21.59
N GLN A 187 17.70 -11.33 -22.29
CA GLN A 187 18.49 -10.14 -22.60
C GLN A 187 18.81 -9.34 -21.33
N THR A 188 19.90 -9.66 -20.65
CA THR A 188 20.29 -9.02 -19.38
C THR A 188 20.58 -7.53 -19.49
N GLY A 189 20.89 -7.03 -20.70
CA GLY A 189 21.04 -5.61 -21.00
C GLY A 189 19.79 -4.92 -21.53
N HIS A 190 18.63 -5.61 -21.57
CA HIS A 190 17.37 -4.99 -22.00
C HIS A 190 17.03 -3.84 -21.04
N PRO A 191 16.66 -2.64 -21.54
CA PRO A 191 16.42 -1.46 -20.70
C PRO A 191 15.35 -1.71 -19.62
N ASP A 192 14.40 -2.61 -19.92
CA ASP A 192 13.29 -2.97 -19.03
C ASP A 192 13.58 -4.18 -18.12
N LEU A 193 14.79 -4.76 -18.17
CA LEU A 193 15.20 -5.90 -17.33
C LEU A 193 16.50 -5.66 -16.57
N ALA A 194 17.38 -4.80 -17.09
CA ALA A 194 18.75 -4.66 -16.62
C ALA A 194 18.84 -4.24 -15.14
N ALA A 195 17.94 -3.41 -14.65
CA ALA A 195 17.94 -2.99 -13.24
C ALA A 195 17.55 -4.12 -12.28
N ASN A 196 16.77 -5.09 -12.76
CA ASN A 196 16.33 -6.25 -11.98
C ASN A 196 17.24 -7.47 -12.19
N PHE A 197 18.17 -7.45 -13.14
CA PHE A 197 19.07 -8.58 -13.37
C PHE A 197 20.06 -8.77 -12.21
N VAL A 198 20.18 -10.01 -11.70
CA VAL A 198 21.10 -10.38 -10.61
C VAL A 198 22.17 -11.36 -11.12
N PRO A 199 23.37 -10.88 -11.46
CA PRO A 199 24.47 -11.73 -11.95
C PRO A 199 24.87 -12.81 -10.93
N ALA A 200 24.90 -12.48 -9.64
CA ALA A 200 25.28 -13.41 -8.58
C ALA A 200 24.31 -14.58 -8.39
N ALA A 201 23.06 -14.43 -8.86
CA ALA A 201 22.03 -15.46 -8.82
C ALA A 201 21.89 -16.22 -10.15
N SER A 202 22.86 -16.05 -11.06
CA SER A 202 22.79 -16.58 -12.42
C SER A 202 23.79 -17.70 -12.68
N ILE A 203 23.32 -18.78 -13.29
CA ILE A 203 24.13 -19.87 -13.84
C ILE A 203 24.15 -19.68 -15.37
N THR A 204 25.23 -19.09 -15.86
CA THR A 204 25.40 -18.79 -17.30
C THR A 204 26.02 -19.96 -18.06
N SER A 205 25.35 -21.11 -18.03
CA SER A 205 25.71 -22.26 -18.88
C SER A 205 24.92 -22.19 -20.20
N GLY A 206 25.22 -21.21 -21.04
CA GLY A 206 24.55 -21.00 -22.33
C GLY A 206 24.79 -19.61 -22.89
N THR A 207 25.06 -19.51 -24.19
CA THR A 207 25.32 -18.22 -24.88
C THR A 207 24.14 -17.77 -25.74
N PHE A 208 23.10 -18.60 -25.86
CA PHE A 208 21.95 -18.30 -26.70
C PHE A 208 20.99 -17.36 -25.98
N VAL A 209 21.04 -16.08 -26.33
CA VAL A 209 20.05 -15.09 -25.92
C VAL A 209 18.74 -15.37 -26.66
N GLY A 210 17.71 -15.78 -25.93
CA GLY A 210 16.42 -16.19 -26.50
C GLY A 210 15.32 -15.16 -26.26
N SER A 211 14.48 -14.93 -27.27
CA SER A 211 13.26 -14.12 -27.09
C SER A 211 12.35 -14.72 -26.03
N HIS A 212 12.16 -16.05 -26.04
CA HIS A 212 11.33 -16.76 -25.07
C HIS A 212 11.73 -16.45 -23.62
N ALA A 213 13.00 -16.67 -23.25
CA ALA A 213 13.54 -16.35 -21.93
C ALA A 213 13.37 -14.87 -21.56
N THR A 214 13.54 -13.95 -22.53
CA THR A 214 13.37 -12.51 -22.33
C THR A 214 11.91 -12.14 -22.06
N ASN A 215 10.97 -12.73 -22.81
CA ASN A 215 9.54 -12.52 -22.62
C ASN A 215 9.06 -13.07 -21.26
N VAL A 216 9.51 -14.27 -20.88
CA VAL A 216 9.21 -14.88 -19.58
C VAL A 216 9.74 -13.99 -18.45
N ALA A 217 11.00 -13.55 -18.53
CA ALA A 217 11.59 -12.63 -17.57
C ALA A 217 10.81 -11.31 -17.47
N GLY A 218 10.34 -10.77 -18.59
CA GLY A 218 9.53 -9.55 -18.62
C GLY A 218 8.19 -9.69 -17.91
N VAL A 219 7.47 -10.80 -18.10
CA VAL A 219 6.22 -11.06 -17.37
C VAL A 219 6.46 -11.15 -15.86
N VAL A 220 7.57 -11.76 -15.45
CA VAL A 220 7.92 -11.90 -14.02
C VAL A 220 8.33 -10.55 -13.41
N GLY A 221 9.27 -9.85 -14.02
CA GLY A 221 9.99 -8.75 -13.37
C GLY A 221 10.56 -7.72 -14.33
N ALA A 222 9.86 -7.39 -15.42
CA ALA A 222 10.13 -6.12 -16.09
C ALA A 222 10.04 -4.96 -15.08
N VAL A 223 10.96 -4.01 -15.20
CA VAL A 223 11.13 -2.92 -14.25
C VAL A 223 9.91 -2.00 -14.35
N GLY A 224 9.15 -1.91 -13.26
CA GLY A 224 7.95 -1.09 -13.22
C GLY A 224 8.26 0.37 -12.93
N ASP A 225 7.33 1.25 -13.29
CA ASP A 225 7.38 2.68 -13.00
C ASP A 225 8.60 3.42 -13.59
N ASN A 226 9.21 2.87 -14.66
CA ASN A 226 10.40 3.44 -15.29
C ASN A 226 10.07 4.24 -16.57
N GLY A 227 8.81 4.26 -17.01
CA GLY A 227 8.34 4.95 -18.20
C GLY A 227 8.70 4.26 -19.51
N ILE A 228 9.06 2.98 -19.48
CA ILE A 228 9.52 2.17 -20.61
C ILE A 228 8.69 0.90 -20.66
N GLY A 229 8.33 0.44 -21.86
CA GLY A 229 7.86 -0.93 -22.04
C GLY A 229 6.67 -1.30 -21.16
N VAL A 230 6.84 -2.39 -20.41
CA VAL A 230 5.82 -3.12 -19.64
C VAL A 230 6.22 -3.20 -18.17
N THR A 231 5.27 -3.56 -17.30
CA THR A 231 5.55 -3.87 -15.90
C THR A 231 5.54 -5.37 -15.65
N GLY A 232 6.51 -5.89 -14.89
CA GLY A 232 6.48 -7.26 -14.40
C GLY A 232 5.48 -7.43 -13.24
N ALA A 233 5.00 -8.65 -13.02
CA ALA A 233 4.14 -8.94 -11.88
C ALA A 233 4.84 -8.62 -10.53
N ALA A 234 6.12 -8.92 -10.44
CA ALA A 234 7.01 -8.64 -9.32
C ALA A 234 8.11 -7.68 -9.77
N TYR A 235 7.71 -6.46 -10.13
CA TYR A 235 8.55 -5.49 -10.83
C TYR A 235 9.75 -4.92 -10.04
N ASN A 236 9.89 -5.24 -8.75
CA ASN A 236 11.07 -4.96 -7.92
C ASN A 236 11.82 -6.23 -7.49
N ALA A 237 11.48 -7.39 -8.03
CA ALA A 237 12.22 -8.63 -7.78
C ALA A 237 13.54 -8.67 -8.56
N GLY A 238 14.54 -9.32 -7.98
CA GLY A 238 15.74 -9.72 -8.70
C GLY A 238 15.45 -10.87 -9.66
N LEU A 239 16.07 -10.88 -10.83
CA LEU A 239 15.96 -11.92 -11.85
C LEU A 239 17.32 -12.61 -12.03
N GLY A 240 17.37 -13.90 -11.74
CA GLY A 240 18.51 -14.76 -12.02
C GLY A 240 18.30 -15.55 -13.32
N VAL A 241 19.37 -15.73 -14.11
CA VAL A 241 19.37 -16.64 -15.27
C VAL A 241 19.73 -18.04 -14.81
N MET A 242 18.91 -19.03 -15.10
CA MET A 242 19.24 -20.44 -14.83
C MET A 242 19.13 -21.24 -16.13
N ALA A 243 20.20 -21.34 -16.90
CA ALA A 243 20.17 -22.07 -18.17
C ALA A 243 20.22 -23.59 -17.93
N PHE A 244 19.31 -24.34 -18.58
CA PHE A 244 19.46 -25.78 -18.76
C PHE A 244 19.70 -26.08 -20.25
N GLY A 245 20.65 -26.98 -20.54
CA GLY A 245 21.00 -27.33 -21.92
C GLY A 245 19.79 -27.79 -22.72
N SER A 246 19.65 -27.31 -23.95
CA SER A 246 18.62 -27.76 -24.88
C SER A 246 18.89 -29.23 -25.27
N ALA A 247 18.22 -30.16 -24.61
CA ALA A 247 18.10 -31.52 -25.10
C ALA A 247 16.70 -32.07 -24.78
N SER A 248 15.67 -31.54 -25.44
CA SER A 248 14.63 -32.45 -25.93
C SER A 248 15.16 -33.03 -27.24
N GLN A 249 15.98 -34.09 -27.14
CA GLN A 249 15.93 -35.09 -28.20
C GLN A 249 14.54 -35.71 -28.09
N ASN A 250 13.58 -35.12 -28.79
CA ASN A 250 12.38 -35.84 -29.14
C ASN A 250 12.90 -37.08 -29.88
N ALA A 251 12.66 -38.28 -29.34
CA ALA A 251 12.65 -39.46 -30.17
C ALA A 251 11.55 -39.20 -31.22
N THR A 252 11.96 -38.78 -32.41
CA THR A 252 11.13 -38.93 -33.60
C THR A 252 10.82 -40.41 -33.73
N ALA A 253 9.59 -40.74 -34.09
CA ALA A 253 9.27 -42.06 -34.63
C ALA A 253 10.23 -42.43 -35.77
#